data_AF-A0A8H6VRV0-F1
#
_entry.id   AF-A0A8H6VRV0-F1
#
_cell.length_a   1.000
_cell.length_b   1.000
_cell.length_c   1.000
_cell.angle_alpha   90.00
_cell.angle_beta   90.00
_cell.angle_gamma   90.00
#
_symmetry.space_group_name_H-M   'P 1'
#
loop_
_entity.id
_entity.type
_entity.pdbx_description
1 polymer ?
#
loop_
_entity_poly.entity_id
_entity_poly.type
_entity_poly.pdbx_seq_one_letter_code
_entity_poly.pdbx_strand_id
1 'polypeptide(L)'
;MGDLAFALAALPFDMPRLRSLARIDAAYCDELLLELRSRARDWIRKSIDGAVLVPLLHGRLEPQKKGPGKKVAVCRRHYLSRVAIADHRLALTRLLCGSFHFRALRTDPDAHRRVDLLCRKCGSDFETPGHVFMRCRAAETVGARDELRETLQEQWGIALPVLHSREEAESAMRTLIGHNDAVVPMARFVYRVVKSWKFFGRRLPTMVCELVPDSEEELDWEVERDFESATEDGSDGGGEMDIDF
;
A
#
# COMPACT_ATOMS: atom_id res chain seq x y z
N MET A 1 -29.58 23.00 10.39
CA MET A 1 -29.04 23.36 9.05
C MET A 1 -27.65 23.94 9.11
N GLY A 2 -27.31 24.73 10.14
CA GLY A 2 -25.94 25.22 10.35
C GLY A 2 -24.92 24.08 10.29
N ASP A 3 -25.18 22.99 11.01
CA ASP A 3 -24.23 21.87 11.09
C ASP A 3 -24.02 21.16 9.74
N LEU A 4 -25.07 20.92 8.96
CA LEU A 4 -24.93 20.29 7.64
C LEU A 4 -24.23 21.22 6.64
N ALA A 5 -24.59 22.51 6.64
CA ALA A 5 -23.91 23.50 5.79
C ALA A 5 -22.43 23.65 6.18
N PHE A 6 -22.15 23.64 7.49
CA PHE A 6 -20.80 23.68 8.03
C PHE A 6 -19.99 22.43 7.66
N ALA A 7 -20.59 21.24 7.79
CA ALA A 7 -19.97 19.99 7.39
C ALA A 7 -19.64 19.96 5.89
N LEU A 8 -20.56 20.44 5.04
CA LEU A 8 -20.31 20.53 3.60
C LEU A 8 -19.24 21.57 3.24
N ALA A 9 -19.17 22.68 3.97
CA ALA A 9 -18.15 23.71 3.78
C ALA A 9 -16.74 23.26 4.25
N ALA A 10 -16.67 22.32 5.20
CA ALA A 10 -15.42 21.76 5.70
C ALA A 10 -14.82 20.67 4.79
N LEU A 11 -15.51 20.26 3.72
CA LEU A 11 -15.00 19.26 2.79
C LEU A 11 -13.81 19.83 1.99
N PRO A 12 -12.83 18.99 1.61
CA PRO A 12 -11.66 19.41 0.84
C PRO A 12 -11.96 19.66 -0.66
N PHE A 13 -13.24 19.84 -1.00
CA PHE A 13 -13.75 20.12 -2.33
C PHE A 13 -15.08 20.85 -2.21
N ASP A 14 -15.39 21.69 -3.19
CA ASP A 14 -16.60 22.49 -3.18
C ASP A 14 -17.86 21.64 -3.23
N MET A 15 -18.91 22.06 -2.53
CA MET A 15 -20.25 21.48 -2.59
C MET A 15 -21.29 22.56 -2.91
N PRO A 16 -22.41 22.21 -3.58
CA PRO A 16 -23.51 23.14 -3.80
C PRO A 16 -24.07 23.65 -2.46
N ARG A 17 -24.48 24.92 -2.45
CA ARG A 17 -25.15 25.51 -1.29
C ARG A 17 -26.47 24.78 -1.03
N LEU A 18 -26.75 24.53 0.24
CA LEU A 18 -28.02 23.90 0.65
C LEU A 18 -29.21 24.78 0.30
N ARG A 19 -30.29 24.14 -0.17
CA ARG A 19 -31.60 24.80 -0.32
C ARG A 19 -32.16 25.20 1.05
N SER A 20 -33.09 26.15 1.05
CA SER A 20 -33.89 26.45 2.25
C SER A 20 -34.64 25.20 2.72
N LEU A 21 -34.80 25.04 4.04
CA LEU A 21 -35.48 23.89 4.66
C LEU A 21 -36.85 23.59 4.05
N ALA A 22 -37.61 24.64 3.73
CA ALA A 22 -38.95 24.51 3.12
C ALA A 22 -38.93 23.88 1.72
N ARG A 23 -37.75 23.74 1.10
CA ARG A 23 -37.55 23.23 -0.27
C ARG A 23 -36.63 22.00 -0.32
N ILE A 24 -36.36 21.39 0.83
CA ILE A 24 -35.64 20.12 0.92
C ILE A 24 -36.68 19.00 0.88
N ASP A 25 -36.62 18.19 -0.16
CA ASP A 25 -37.39 16.97 -0.33
C ASP A 25 -36.43 15.77 -0.48
N ALA A 26 -36.99 14.57 -0.52
CA ALA A 26 -36.21 13.33 -0.66
C ALA A 26 -35.39 13.31 -1.95
N ALA A 27 -35.95 13.79 -3.06
CA ALA A 27 -35.28 13.83 -4.36
C ALA A 27 -34.02 14.71 -4.32
N TYR A 28 -34.11 15.89 -3.70
CA TYR A 28 -32.97 16.77 -3.51
C TYR A 28 -31.88 16.14 -2.62
N CYS A 29 -32.27 15.44 -1.55
CA CYS A 29 -31.31 14.72 -0.71
C CYS A 29 -30.58 13.63 -1.49
N ASP A 30 -31.28 12.88 -2.35
CA ASP A 30 -30.68 11.86 -3.20
C ASP A 30 -29.71 12.46 -4.22
N GLU A 31 -30.09 13.56 -4.88
CA GLU A 31 -29.21 14.32 -5.78
C GLU A 31 -27.94 14.81 -5.05
N LEU A 32 -28.10 15.38 -3.85
CA LEU A 32 -26.99 15.89 -3.06
C LEU A 32 -26.04 14.75 -2.64
N LEU A 33 -26.58 13.59 -2.26
CA LEU A 33 -25.78 12.41 -1.92
C LEU A 33 -25.01 11.86 -3.13
N LEU A 34 -25.63 11.83 -4.31
CA LEU A 34 -24.95 11.43 -5.55
C LEU A 34 -23.81 12.39 -5.89
N GLU A 35 -24.05 13.70 -5.78
CA GLU A 35 -23.05 14.73 -6.02
C GLU A 35 -21.88 14.62 -5.03
N LEU A 36 -22.18 14.51 -3.73
CA LEU A 36 -21.19 14.32 -2.67
C LEU A 36 -20.29 13.12 -2.96
N ARG A 37 -20.89 11.96 -3.30
CA ARG A 37 -20.15 10.73 -3.63
C ARG A 37 -19.33 10.88 -4.89
N SER A 38 -19.80 11.64 -5.88
CA SER A 38 -19.06 11.91 -7.11
C SER A 38 -17.82 12.76 -6.81
N ARG A 39 -18.01 13.91 -6.16
CA ARG A 39 -16.92 14.83 -5.83
C ARG A 39 -15.90 14.23 -4.87
N ALA A 40 -16.34 13.46 -3.88
CA ALA A 40 -15.44 12.74 -2.98
C ALA A 40 -14.55 11.75 -3.73
N ARG A 41 -15.12 10.95 -4.66
CA ARG A 41 -14.33 10.02 -5.48
C ARG A 41 -13.34 10.75 -6.39
N ASP A 42 -13.75 11.87 -6.97
CA ASP A 42 -12.89 12.67 -7.83
C ASP A 42 -11.74 13.31 -7.05
N TRP A 43 -12.02 13.84 -5.85
CA TRP A 43 -11.00 14.38 -4.96
C TRP A 43 -10.00 13.32 -4.50
N ILE A 44 -10.48 12.14 -4.07
CA ILE A 44 -9.60 11.01 -3.69
C ILE A 44 -8.71 10.62 -4.86
N ARG A 45 -9.28 10.47 -6.06
CA ARG A 45 -8.50 10.11 -7.26
C ARG A 45 -7.43 11.15 -7.56
N LYS A 46 -7.78 12.44 -7.58
CA LYS A 46 -6.81 13.54 -7.82
C LYS A 46 -5.72 13.57 -6.76
N SER A 47 -6.09 13.34 -5.49
CA SER A 47 -5.13 13.30 -4.38
C SER A 47 -4.13 12.15 -4.52
N ILE A 48 -4.61 10.97 -4.94
CA ILE A 48 -3.75 9.81 -5.22
C ILE A 48 -2.85 10.09 -6.43
N ASP A 49 -3.42 10.53 -7.55
CA ASP A 49 -2.68 10.77 -8.80
C ASP A 49 -1.66 11.92 -8.65
N GLY A 50 -1.88 12.87 -7.74
CA GLY A 50 -0.95 13.95 -7.42
C GLY A 50 0.09 13.60 -6.35
N ALA A 51 -0.08 12.50 -5.60
CA ALA A 51 0.82 12.16 -4.50
C ALA A 51 2.05 11.38 -5.00
N VAL A 52 3.23 12.00 -4.87
CA VAL A 52 4.52 11.44 -5.31
C VAL A 52 4.89 10.13 -4.59
N LEU A 53 4.44 9.95 -3.35
CA LEU A 53 4.78 8.80 -2.50
C LEU A 53 4.04 7.50 -2.89
N VAL A 54 3.00 7.58 -3.72
CA VAL A 54 2.15 6.42 -4.07
C VAL A 54 2.11 6.15 -5.59
N PRO A 55 3.26 6.06 -6.28
CA PRO A 55 3.31 5.94 -7.75
C PRO A 55 2.65 4.65 -8.26
N LEU A 56 2.54 3.62 -7.42
CA LEU A 56 1.88 2.37 -7.77
C LEU A 56 0.34 2.42 -7.68
N LEU A 57 -0.23 3.48 -7.11
CA LEU A 57 -1.67 3.72 -7.12
C LEU A 57 -2.12 4.62 -8.28
N HIS A 58 -1.18 5.36 -8.90
CA HIS A 58 -1.48 6.24 -10.03
C HIS A 58 -2.11 5.48 -11.19
N GLY A 59 -3.30 5.93 -11.61
CA GLY A 59 -4.02 5.32 -12.72
C GLY A 59 -4.33 3.82 -12.59
N ARG A 60 -4.20 3.24 -11.38
CA ARG A 60 -4.33 1.80 -11.17
C ARG A 60 -5.72 1.29 -11.60
N LEU A 61 -5.71 0.18 -12.33
CA LEU A 61 -6.90 -0.55 -12.73
C LEU A 61 -7.18 -1.67 -11.72
N GLU A 62 -8.40 -1.74 -11.21
CA GLU A 62 -8.84 -2.84 -10.37
C GLU A 62 -9.47 -3.94 -11.21
N PRO A 63 -9.09 -5.21 -10.95
CA PRO A 63 -9.65 -6.34 -11.66
C PRO A 63 -11.16 -6.42 -11.44
N GLN A 64 -11.88 -6.74 -12.51
CA GLN A 64 -13.33 -6.91 -12.48
C GLN A 64 -13.67 -8.41 -12.52
N LYS A 65 -14.84 -8.79 -12.01
CA LYS A 65 -15.34 -10.17 -12.17
C LYS A 65 -15.53 -10.55 -13.64
N LYS A 66 -15.89 -9.58 -14.48
CA LYS A 66 -16.07 -9.72 -15.93
C LYS A 66 -15.54 -8.46 -16.63
N GLY A 67 -14.84 -8.64 -17.74
CA GLY A 67 -14.32 -7.56 -18.57
C GLY A 67 -13.01 -6.94 -18.08
N PRO A 68 -12.54 -5.86 -18.74
CA PRO A 68 -11.26 -5.23 -18.45
C PRO A 68 -11.27 -4.54 -17.07
N GLY A 69 -10.07 -4.35 -16.52
CA GLY A 69 -9.89 -3.62 -15.27
C GLY A 69 -10.44 -2.18 -15.35
N LYS A 70 -10.96 -1.66 -14.24
CA LYS A 70 -11.55 -0.31 -14.16
C LYS A 70 -10.80 0.56 -13.18
N LYS A 71 -10.71 1.86 -13.45
CA LYS A 71 -10.24 2.85 -12.48
C LYS A 71 -11.31 3.00 -11.39
N VAL A 72 -11.01 2.52 -10.18
CA VAL A 72 -11.89 2.62 -9.03
C VAL A 72 -11.17 3.39 -7.93
N ALA A 73 -11.71 4.56 -7.57
CA ALA A 73 -11.13 5.43 -6.55
C ALA A 73 -11.18 4.78 -5.15
N VAL A 74 -12.33 4.22 -4.79
CA VAL A 74 -12.59 3.63 -3.47
C VAL A 74 -13.14 2.22 -3.64
N CYS A 75 -12.40 1.21 -3.21
CA CYS A 75 -12.85 -0.17 -3.11
C CYS A 75 -12.00 -0.97 -2.13
N ARG A 76 -12.53 -2.10 -1.67
CA ARG A 76 -11.71 -3.15 -1.04
C ARG A 76 -10.86 -3.80 -2.14
N ARG A 77 -9.55 -3.58 -2.08
CA ARG A 77 -8.59 -4.08 -3.07
C ARG A 77 -8.55 -5.62 -3.02
N HIS A 78 -8.53 -6.26 -4.19
CA HIS A 78 -8.63 -7.72 -4.32
C HIS A 78 -7.48 -8.49 -3.62
N TYR A 79 -6.29 -7.91 -3.55
CA TYR A 79 -5.14 -8.56 -2.88
C TYR A 79 -5.37 -8.78 -1.38
N LEU A 80 -6.24 -7.98 -0.74
CA LEU A 80 -6.58 -8.13 0.68
C LEU A 80 -7.32 -9.43 0.98
N SER A 81 -7.96 -10.04 -0.01
CA SER A 81 -8.62 -11.35 0.10
C SER A 81 -7.84 -12.48 -0.58
N ARG A 82 -7.04 -12.17 -1.60
CA ARG A 82 -6.29 -13.18 -2.38
C ARG A 82 -5.00 -13.63 -1.71
N VAL A 83 -4.30 -12.72 -1.05
CA VAL A 83 -3.03 -13.05 -0.38
C VAL A 83 -3.37 -13.55 1.02
N ALA A 84 -3.23 -14.85 1.28
CA ALA A 84 -3.60 -15.43 2.58
C ALA A 84 -2.66 -14.98 3.71
N ILE A 85 -1.35 -14.94 3.43
CA ILE A 85 -0.32 -14.63 4.42
C ILE A 85 -0.36 -13.16 4.81
N ALA A 86 -0.58 -12.89 6.11
CA ALA A 86 -0.75 -11.53 6.65
C ALA A 86 0.46 -10.63 6.40
N ASP A 87 1.67 -11.16 6.61
CA ASP A 87 2.93 -10.46 6.37
C ASP A 87 3.11 -10.00 4.92
N HIS A 88 2.75 -10.86 3.97
CA HIS A 88 2.82 -10.54 2.54
C HIS A 88 1.81 -9.45 2.17
N ARG A 89 0.58 -9.55 2.70
CA ARG A 89 -0.43 -8.50 2.57
C ARG A 89 0.06 -7.18 3.13
N LEU A 90 0.61 -7.20 4.34
CA LEU A 90 1.06 -6.00 5.04
C LEU A 90 2.18 -5.31 4.26
N ALA A 91 3.19 -6.06 3.78
CA ALA A 91 4.25 -5.52 2.96
C ALA A 91 3.73 -4.88 1.67
N LEU A 92 2.79 -5.54 0.98
CA LEU A 92 2.17 -5.00 -0.22
C LEU A 92 1.31 -3.76 0.08
N THR A 93 0.56 -3.74 1.17
CA THR A 93 -0.21 -2.57 1.61
C THR A 93 0.71 -1.39 1.90
N ARG A 94 1.78 -1.61 2.66
CA ARG A 94 2.79 -0.58 2.98
C ARG A 94 3.44 -0.01 1.71
N LEU A 95 3.77 -0.87 0.76
CA LEU A 95 4.28 -0.45 -0.54
C LEU A 95 3.29 0.46 -1.29
N LEU A 96 2.03 0.05 -1.38
CA LEU A 96 0.99 0.79 -2.09
C LEU A 96 0.63 2.11 -1.41
N CYS A 97 0.68 2.16 -0.08
CA CYS A 97 0.37 3.33 0.73
C CYS A 97 1.56 4.30 0.88
N GLY A 98 2.69 4.05 0.21
CA GLY A 98 3.86 4.93 0.30
C GLY A 98 4.55 4.90 1.67
N SER A 99 4.31 3.84 2.45
CA SER A 99 4.86 3.68 3.80
C SER A 99 6.34 3.33 3.83
N PHE A 100 6.94 3.04 2.68
CA PHE A 100 8.37 2.84 2.55
C PHE A 100 9.04 4.13 2.11
N HIS A 101 10.02 4.59 2.88
CA HIS A 101 10.80 5.76 2.53
C HIS A 101 11.73 5.45 1.37
N PHE A 102 11.38 5.92 0.17
CA PHE A 102 12.21 5.86 -1.03
C PHE A 102 12.89 7.20 -1.26
N ARG A 103 14.23 7.24 -1.28
CA ARG A 103 14.98 8.51 -1.35
C ARG A 103 14.65 9.37 -2.56
N ALA A 104 14.25 8.78 -3.69
CA ALA A 104 13.95 9.50 -4.92
C ALA A 104 12.46 9.82 -5.13
N LEU A 105 11.57 9.47 -4.19
CA LEU A 105 10.18 9.90 -4.22
C LEU A 105 10.03 11.21 -3.44
N ARG A 106 10.26 12.34 -4.12
CA ARG A 106 10.18 13.69 -3.54
C ARG A 106 9.41 14.63 -4.44
N THR A 107 8.69 15.57 -3.84
CA THR A 107 7.97 16.65 -4.56
C THR A 107 8.91 17.58 -5.30
N ASP A 108 10.12 17.79 -4.77
CA ASP A 108 11.17 18.56 -5.42
C ASP A 108 12.48 17.74 -5.44
N PRO A 109 12.72 16.94 -6.50
CA PRO A 109 13.94 16.16 -6.62
C PRO A 109 15.17 17.01 -6.93
N ASP A 110 15.01 18.18 -7.56
CA ASP A 110 16.11 19.03 -8.01
C ASP A 110 16.76 19.81 -6.85
N ALA A 111 16.04 19.97 -5.75
CA ALA A 111 16.57 20.50 -4.49
C ALA A 111 17.63 19.60 -3.81
N HIS A 112 17.83 18.36 -4.30
CA HIS A 112 18.72 17.39 -3.69
C HIS A 112 19.89 17.01 -4.60
N ARG A 113 21.05 16.74 -4.01
CA ARG A 113 22.17 16.20 -4.79
C ARG A 113 21.82 14.80 -5.27
N ARG A 114 22.19 14.47 -6.50
CA ARG A 114 21.93 13.16 -7.12
C ARG A 114 22.29 11.99 -6.19
N VAL A 115 23.44 12.06 -5.50
CA VAL A 115 23.92 11.02 -4.58
C VAL A 115 22.95 10.72 -3.43
N ASP A 116 22.23 11.74 -2.95
CA ASP A 116 21.26 11.63 -1.87
C ASP A 116 19.96 10.94 -2.31
N LEU A 117 19.76 10.78 -3.62
CA LEU A 117 18.60 10.13 -4.24
C LEU A 117 18.90 8.69 -4.72
N LEU A 118 20.16 8.26 -4.71
CA LEU A 118 20.56 6.93 -5.20
C LEU A 118 20.11 5.82 -4.25
N CYS A 119 19.86 4.66 -4.83
CA CYS A 119 19.52 3.43 -4.14
C CYS A 119 20.56 3.07 -3.07
N ARG A 120 20.13 2.97 -1.81
CA ARG A 120 20.99 2.62 -0.67
C ARG A 120 21.64 1.24 -0.79
N LYS A 121 21.06 0.33 -1.57
CA LYS A 121 21.59 -1.04 -1.74
C LYS A 121 22.65 -1.14 -2.84
N CYS A 122 22.45 -0.51 -3.99
CA CYS A 122 23.35 -0.68 -5.14
C CYS A 122 24.05 0.60 -5.61
N GLY A 123 23.62 1.77 -5.15
CA GLY A 123 24.22 3.07 -5.49
C GLY A 123 24.15 3.44 -6.98
N SER A 124 23.46 2.68 -7.82
CA SER A 124 23.60 2.79 -9.29
C SER A 124 22.53 3.63 -9.97
N ASP A 125 21.35 3.75 -9.37
CA ASP A 125 20.18 4.43 -9.93
C ASP A 125 19.31 5.00 -8.82
N PHE A 126 18.35 5.86 -9.16
CA PHE A 126 17.46 6.49 -8.20
C PHE A 126 16.61 5.49 -7.41
N GLU A 127 16.53 5.70 -6.10
CA GLU A 127 15.79 4.84 -5.19
C GLU A 127 14.28 5.06 -5.33
N THR A 128 13.68 4.30 -6.23
CA THR A 128 12.24 4.28 -6.51
C THR A 128 11.70 2.86 -6.34
N PRO A 129 10.38 2.65 -6.18
CA PRO A 129 9.81 1.30 -6.14
C PRO A 129 10.21 0.47 -7.36
N GLY A 130 10.08 1.03 -8.56
CA GLY A 130 10.47 0.35 -9.79
C GLY A 130 11.93 -0.08 -9.79
N HIS A 131 12.84 0.78 -9.33
CA HIS A 131 14.24 0.41 -9.17
C HIS A 131 14.42 -0.69 -8.12
N VAL A 132 13.99 -0.45 -6.89
CA VAL A 132 14.24 -1.33 -5.73
C VAL A 132 13.75 -2.74 -5.95
N PHE A 133 12.54 -2.89 -6.47
CA PHE A 133 11.95 -4.20 -6.67
C PHE A 133 12.37 -4.79 -8.03
N MET A 134 12.23 -4.05 -9.13
CA MET A 134 12.31 -4.69 -10.44
C MET A 134 13.71 -4.63 -11.08
N ARG A 135 14.54 -3.63 -10.76
CA ARG A 135 15.80 -3.36 -11.49
C ARG A 135 17.06 -3.41 -10.63
N CYS A 136 16.94 -3.36 -9.30
CA CYS A 136 18.09 -3.37 -8.41
C CYS A 136 18.90 -4.66 -8.58
N ARG A 137 20.23 -4.51 -8.54
CA ARG A 137 21.20 -5.60 -8.74
C ARG A 137 21.77 -6.14 -7.42
N ALA A 138 21.27 -5.67 -6.28
CA ALA A 138 21.62 -6.25 -4.99
C ALA A 138 21.23 -7.74 -4.99
N ALA A 139 22.13 -8.60 -4.50
CA ALA A 139 21.99 -10.06 -4.60
C ALA A 139 20.66 -10.55 -4.03
N GLU A 140 20.19 -9.98 -2.92
CA GLU A 140 18.93 -10.39 -2.29
C GLU A 140 17.71 -10.04 -3.15
N THR A 141 17.73 -8.88 -3.82
CA THR A 141 16.66 -8.49 -4.76
C THR A 141 16.70 -9.36 -6.01
N VAL A 142 17.89 -9.66 -6.54
CA VAL A 142 18.06 -10.51 -7.72
C VAL A 142 17.47 -11.88 -7.47
N GLY A 143 17.88 -12.56 -6.39
CA GLY A 143 17.35 -13.88 -6.05
C GLY A 143 15.83 -13.88 -5.80
N ALA A 144 15.29 -12.83 -5.17
CA ALA A 144 13.84 -12.69 -5.00
C ALA A 144 13.10 -12.51 -6.33
N ARG A 145 13.69 -11.76 -7.26
CA ARG A 145 13.10 -11.51 -8.59
C ARG A 145 13.18 -12.76 -9.46
N ASP A 146 14.26 -13.54 -9.38
CA ASP A 146 14.39 -14.79 -10.15
C ASP A 146 13.36 -15.82 -9.69
N GLU A 147 13.14 -15.98 -8.38
CA GLU A 147 12.03 -16.81 -7.85
C GLU A 147 10.66 -16.29 -8.31
N LEU A 148 10.45 -14.97 -8.35
CA LEU A 148 9.21 -14.40 -8.90
C LEU A 148 9.03 -14.78 -10.36
N ARG A 149 10.09 -14.69 -11.18
CA ARG A 149 10.03 -15.05 -12.62
C ARG A 149 9.70 -16.52 -12.81
N GLU A 150 10.38 -17.41 -12.10
CA GLU A 150 10.14 -18.85 -12.14
C GLU A 150 8.69 -19.15 -11.75
N THR A 151 8.24 -18.63 -10.61
CA THR A 151 6.87 -18.85 -10.13
C THR A 151 5.82 -18.34 -11.11
N LEU A 152 6.04 -17.15 -11.71
CA LEU A 152 5.12 -16.57 -12.70
C LEU A 152 5.05 -17.38 -13.99
N GLN A 153 6.21 -17.86 -14.46
CA GLN A 153 6.33 -18.65 -15.68
C GLN A 153 5.73 -20.05 -15.50
N GLU A 154 6.04 -20.73 -14.40
CA GLU A 154 5.61 -22.11 -14.15
C GLU A 154 4.10 -22.22 -13.89
N GLN A 155 3.53 -21.30 -13.10
CA GLN A 155 2.14 -21.42 -12.67
C GLN A 155 1.15 -20.75 -13.63
N TRP A 156 1.57 -19.69 -14.34
CA TRP A 156 0.66 -18.90 -15.20
C TRP A 156 1.20 -18.58 -16.59
N GLY A 157 2.41 -19.04 -16.94
CA GLY A 157 3.02 -18.72 -18.23
C GLY A 157 3.32 -17.23 -18.43
N ILE A 158 3.43 -16.47 -17.34
CA ILE A 158 3.68 -15.03 -17.38
C ILE A 158 5.19 -14.79 -17.42
N ALA A 159 5.71 -14.39 -18.57
CA ALA A 159 7.10 -13.97 -18.71
C ALA A 159 7.28 -12.52 -18.25
N LEU A 160 8.17 -12.30 -17.27
CA LEU A 160 8.54 -10.95 -16.84
C LEU A 160 9.71 -10.43 -17.70
N PRO A 161 9.50 -9.39 -18.54
CA PRO A 161 10.56 -8.90 -19.41
C PRO A 161 11.69 -8.22 -18.63
N VAL A 162 12.79 -7.96 -19.33
CA VAL A 162 13.82 -7.03 -18.86
C VAL A 162 13.25 -5.61 -18.89
N LEU A 163 13.43 -4.89 -17.78
CA LEU A 163 12.85 -3.57 -17.58
C LEU A 163 13.98 -2.54 -17.56
N HIS A 164 13.93 -1.58 -18.48
CA HIS A 164 15.02 -0.65 -18.75
C HIS A 164 14.82 0.70 -18.06
N SER A 165 13.57 1.12 -17.86
CA SER A 165 13.22 2.39 -17.23
C SER A 165 12.48 2.23 -15.89
N ARG A 166 12.37 3.34 -15.16
CA ARG A 166 11.54 3.42 -13.93
C ARG A 166 10.07 3.18 -14.27
N GLU A 167 9.60 3.81 -15.34
CA GLU A 167 8.20 3.82 -15.76
C GLU A 167 7.75 2.42 -16.17
N GLU A 168 8.59 1.70 -16.93
CA GLU A 168 8.38 0.30 -17.29
C GLU A 168 8.30 -0.57 -16.04
N ALA A 169 9.24 -0.39 -15.11
CA ALA A 169 9.29 -1.17 -13.88
C ALA A 169 8.06 -0.96 -12.99
N GLU A 170 7.67 0.29 -12.74
CA GLU A 170 6.47 0.59 -11.96
C GLU A 170 5.19 0.15 -12.68
N SER A 171 5.16 0.21 -14.02
CA SER A 171 4.04 -0.29 -14.83
C SER A 171 3.91 -1.82 -14.73
N ALA A 172 5.03 -2.54 -14.79
CA ALA A 172 5.06 -3.99 -14.58
C ALA A 172 4.57 -4.35 -13.17
N MET A 173 5.02 -3.62 -12.14
CA MET A 173 4.53 -3.80 -10.77
C MET A 173 3.01 -3.56 -10.67
N ARG A 174 2.50 -2.46 -11.23
CA ARG A 174 1.05 -2.18 -11.23
C ARG A 174 0.25 -3.29 -11.92
N THR A 175 0.77 -3.81 -13.03
CA THR A 175 0.15 -4.91 -13.78
C THR A 175 0.11 -6.19 -12.94
N LEU A 176 1.23 -6.60 -12.35
CA LEU A 176 1.30 -7.81 -11.52
C LEU A 176 0.43 -7.70 -10.27
N ILE A 177 0.44 -6.53 -9.61
CA ILE A 177 -0.39 -6.25 -8.43
C ILE A 177 -1.88 -6.15 -8.79
N GLY A 178 -2.20 -5.80 -10.04
CA GLY A 178 -3.57 -5.72 -10.56
C GLY A 178 -4.13 -7.07 -11.05
N HIS A 179 -3.27 -8.06 -11.25
CA HIS A 179 -3.63 -9.37 -11.79
C HIS A 179 -4.02 -10.34 -10.67
N ASN A 180 -5.18 -10.99 -10.81
CA ASN A 180 -5.78 -11.83 -9.76
C ASN A 180 -4.85 -12.93 -9.23
N ASP A 181 -4.09 -13.57 -10.12
CA ASP A 181 -3.26 -14.71 -9.73
C ASP A 181 -1.80 -14.30 -9.44
N ALA A 182 -1.19 -13.45 -10.29
CA ALA A 182 0.15 -12.93 -10.08
C ALA A 182 0.31 -12.04 -8.83
N VAL A 183 -0.78 -11.51 -8.25
CA VAL A 183 -0.67 -10.69 -7.03
C VAL A 183 -0.16 -11.49 -5.82
N VAL A 184 -0.40 -12.80 -5.77
CA VAL A 184 0.07 -13.67 -4.68
C VAL A 184 1.59 -13.82 -4.68
N PRO A 185 2.24 -14.28 -5.76
CA PRO A 185 3.70 -14.33 -5.82
C PRO A 185 4.31 -12.93 -5.77
N MET A 186 3.66 -11.91 -6.34
CA MET A 186 4.12 -10.53 -6.23
C MET A 186 4.16 -10.04 -4.77
N ALA A 187 3.15 -10.36 -3.96
CA ALA A 187 3.13 -9.99 -2.54
C ALA A 187 4.24 -10.71 -1.75
N ARG A 188 4.47 -12.01 -2.02
CA ARG A 188 5.58 -12.78 -1.43
C ARG A 188 6.93 -12.16 -1.80
N PHE A 189 7.11 -11.81 -3.06
CA PHE A 189 8.30 -11.16 -3.58
C PHE A 189 8.55 -9.81 -2.88
N VAL A 190 7.54 -8.94 -2.81
CA VAL A 190 7.62 -7.65 -2.12
C VAL A 190 8.03 -7.84 -0.66
N TYR A 191 7.40 -8.77 0.06
CA TYR A 191 7.76 -9.08 1.44
C TYR A 191 9.22 -9.51 1.58
N ARG A 192 9.69 -10.40 0.70
CA ARG A 192 11.08 -10.90 0.76
C ARG A 192 12.11 -9.79 0.53
N VAL A 193 11.86 -8.91 -0.43
CA VAL A 193 12.71 -7.74 -0.67
C VAL A 193 12.68 -6.80 0.53
N VAL A 194 11.50 -6.49 1.08
CA VAL A 194 11.40 -5.61 2.24
C VAL A 194 12.11 -6.19 3.46
N LYS A 195 11.99 -7.51 3.68
CA LYS A 195 12.65 -8.20 4.80
C LYS A 195 14.18 -8.14 4.73
N SER A 196 14.78 -8.08 3.53
CA SER A 196 16.23 -7.96 3.36
C SER A 196 16.75 -6.51 3.43
N TRP A 197 15.85 -5.53 3.57
CA TRP A 197 16.16 -4.11 3.60
C TRP A 197 16.06 -3.53 5.01
N LYS A 198 17.21 -3.26 5.62
CA LYS A 198 17.29 -2.65 6.96
C LYS A 198 16.62 -1.26 7.03
N PHE A 199 16.59 -0.53 5.92
CA PHE A 199 16.12 0.85 5.86
C PHE A 199 14.61 1.04 5.65
N PHE A 200 13.87 -0.03 5.39
CA PHE A 200 12.41 0.06 5.24
C PHE A 200 11.65 0.05 6.56
N GLY A 201 12.37 -0.01 7.69
CA GLY A 201 11.86 0.11 9.04
C GLY A 201 10.91 -1.04 9.42
N ARG A 202 11.16 -1.69 10.56
CA ARG A 202 10.17 -2.62 11.13
C ARG A 202 8.90 -1.90 11.61
N ARG A 203 8.99 -0.58 11.85
CA ARG A 203 7.86 0.23 12.31
C ARG A 203 6.97 0.63 11.14
N LEU A 204 5.67 0.42 11.30
CA LEU A 204 4.65 1.14 10.54
C LEU A 204 4.96 2.63 10.68
N PRO A 205 4.88 3.44 9.61
CA PRO A 205 4.45 4.81 9.83
C PRO A 205 3.08 4.66 10.48
N THR A 206 2.99 4.90 11.79
CA THR A 206 1.77 5.42 12.37
C THR A 206 1.29 6.47 11.38
N MET A 207 0.12 6.25 10.77
CA MET A 207 -0.48 7.28 9.92
C MET A 207 -0.87 8.44 10.84
N VAL A 208 0.12 9.21 11.23
CA VAL A 208 -0.02 10.51 11.84
C VAL A 208 0.42 11.45 10.74
N CYS A 209 -0.48 12.37 10.40
CA CYS A 209 -0.13 13.59 9.72
C CYS A 209 1.03 14.26 10.50
N GLU A 210 2.28 13.95 10.21
CA GLU A 210 3.41 14.57 10.90
C GLU A 210 3.94 15.72 10.05
N LEU A 211 3.29 16.88 10.26
CA LEU A 211 3.99 18.14 10.39
C LEU A 211 4.79 18.12 11.71
N VAL A 212 5.95 17.47 11.79
CA VAL A 212 6.96 17.77 12.84
C VAL A 212 8.36 17.46 12.30
N PRO A 213 9.38 18.31 12.54
CA PRO A 213 10.73 18.08 12.02
C PRO A 213 11.45 16.95 12.76
N ASP A 214 12.31 16.25 12.03
CA ASP A 214 13.22 15.22 12.54
C ASP A 214 13.99 15.72 13.78
N SER A 215 13.73 15.10 14.93
CA SER A 215 14.70 15.06 16.02
C SER A 215 15.06 13.59 16.26
N GLU A 216 16.34 13.30 16.09
CA GLU A 216 16.94 11.99 16.21
C GLU A 216 17.08 11.62 17.69
N GLU A 217 16.26 10.70 18.19
CA GLU A 217 16.61 9.90 19.36
C GLU A 217 16.38 8.41 19.03
N GLU A 218 17.48 7.70 18.83
CA GLU A 218 17.55 6.24 18.75
C GLU A 218 17.10 5.64 20.08
N LEU A 219 15.86 5.14 20.15
CA LEU A 219 15.44 4.27 21.25
C LEU A 219 15.78 2.82 20.87
N ASP A 220 16.66 2.23 21.68
CA ASP A 220 17.15 0.85 21.66
C ASP A 220 16.07 -0.12 22.20
N TRP A 221 15.77 -1.23 21.50
CA TRP A 221 14.66 -2.15 21.83
C TRP A 221 15.10 -3.59 22.13
N GLU A 222 16.25 -3.77 22.78
CA GLU A 222 16.63 -5.11 23.27
C GLU A 222 15.94 -5.52 24.60
N VAL A 223 14.95 -4.77 25.11
CA VAL A 223 14.38 -5.02 26.46
C VAL A 223 13.10 -5.85 26.50
N GLU A 224 12.44 -6.16 25.37
CA GLU A 224 11.21 -7.00 25.36
C GLU A 224 11.48 -8.47 25.02
N ARG A 225 12.35 -9.15 25.79
CA ARG A 225 12.46 -10.63 25.76
C ARG A 225 12.18 -11.34 27.08
N ASP A 226 11.92 -10.62 28.16
CA ASP A 226 11.80 -11.24 29.49
C ASP A 226 10.36 -11.31 30.05
N PHE A 227 9.32 -11.18 29.22
CA PHE A 227 7.92 -11.19 29.70
C PHE A 227 7.07 -12.42 29.33
N GLU A 228 7.64 -13.48 28.75
CA GLU A 228 6.91 -14.73 28.45
C GLU A 228 7.49 -15.98 29.15
N SER A 229 8.09 -15.83 30.33
CA SER A 229 8.50 -16.99 31.15
C SER A 229 8.22 -16.80 32.63
N ALA A 230 6.94 -16.66 33.02
CA ALA A 230 6.50 -16.89 34.38
C ALA A 230 4.98 -17.17 34.43
N THR A 231 4.63 -18.45 34.53
CA THR A 231 3.48 -19.07 35.23
C THR A 231 3.50 -20.55 34.82
N GLU A 232 4.40 -21.33 35.42
CA GLU A 232 4.13 -22.22 36.57
C GLU A 232 2.98 -23.21 36.34
N ASP A 233 3.38 -24.43 36.01
CA ASP A 233 3.07 -25.69 36.69
C ASP A 233 1.79 -25.75 37.55
N GLY A 234 0.91 -26.67 37.16
CA GLY A 234 -0.23 -27.13 37.95
C GLY A 234 -0.83 -28.39 37.37
N SER A 235 -0.17 -29.53 37.58
CA SER A 235 -0.77 -30.87 37.46
C SER A 235 -1.92 -31.00 38.47
N ASP A 236 -3.10 -31.49 38.07
CA ASP A 236 -3.48 -32.91 38.21
C ASP A 236 -4.98 -33.13 37.92
N GLY A 237 -5.34 -34.32 37.43
CA GLY A 237 -6.61 -34.97 37.75
C GLY A 237 -7.80 -34.89 36.77
N GLY A 238 -7.84 -35.82 35.80
CA GLY A 238 -8.95 -36.77 35.63
C GLY A 238 -10.31 -36.33 35.07
N GLY A 239 -10.74 -37.01 34.00
CA GLY A 239 -12.16 -37.14 33.66
C GLY A 239 -12.44 -37.29 32.17
N GLU A 240 -12.42 -38.51 31.66
CA GLU A 240 -13.11 -38.91 30.42
C GLU A 240 -14.58 -38.49 30.50
N MET A 241 -15.10 -37.89 29.43
CA MET A 241 -16.53 -37.94 29.15
C MET A 241 -16.76 -37.90 27.63
N ASP A 242 -17.12 -39.07 27.11
CA ASP A 242 -17.74 -39.27 25.80
C ASP A 242 -18.93 -38.35 25.60
N ILE A 243 -19.02 -37.70 24.44
CA ILE A 243 -20.31 -37.25 23.90
C ILE A 243 -20.29 -37.43 22.37
N ASP A 244 -20.97 -38.47 21.92
CA ASP A 244 -21.49 -38.61 20.55
C ASP A 244 -22.58 -37.55 20.28
N PHE A 245 -22.49 -36.85 19.15
CA PHE A 245 -23.51 -36.69 18.09
C PHE A 245 -23.01 -35.73 17.01
#